data_AF-A0A519VNZ1-F1
#
_entry.id   AF-A0A519VNZ1-F1
#
_cell.length_a   1.000
_cell.length_b   1.000
_cell.length_c   1.000
_cell.angle_alpha   90.00
_cell.angle_beta   90.00
_cell.angle_gamma   90.00
#
_symmetry.space_group_name_H-M   'P 1'
#
loop_
_entity.id
_entity.type
_entity.pdbx_description
1 polymer ?
#
loop_
_entity_poly.entity_id
_entity_poly.type
_entity_poly.pdbx_seq_one_letter_code
_entity_poly.pdbx_strand_id
1 'polypeptide(L)'
;MKKSLSIKVLTALCLATILWSCRKDKGVTPEEQTQLPGQGITAVNGLYVLNEGNWGSNKASIDYYDYATGVYRKNIYGQANPSATLGLGDVGNDIKIYGSKLYIIVNGSGKLEILDVKTAKKLAQVDISNCRYLTFYKNKAYVTAYEGFVAVV
;
A
#
# COMPACT_ATOMS: atom_id res chain seq x y z
N MET A 1 15.33 -29.69 48.88
CA MET A 1 14.79 -28.31 48.79
C MET A 1 15.44 -27.44 47.71
N LYS A 2 16.76 -27.54 47.42
CA LYS A 2 17.44 -26.70 46.41
C LYS A 2 16.95 -26.86 44.95
N LYS A 3 16.59 -28.08 44.50
CA LYS A 3 16.11 -28.33 43.11
C LYS A 3 14.80 -27.59 42.77
N SER A 4 13.86 -27.50 43.72
CA SER A 4 12.57 -26.80 43.53
C SER A 4 12.77 -25.29 43.39
N LEU A 5 13.74 -24.73 44.12
CA LEU A 5 14.08 -23.30 44.03
C LEU A 5 14.74 -22.97 42.68
N SER A 6 15.66 -23.81 42.19
CA SER A 6 16.29 -23.64 40.88
C SER A 6 15.31 -23.74 39.70
N ILE A 7 14.31 -24.62 39.78
CA ILE A 7 13.27 -24.74 38.74
C ILE A 7 12.39 -23.48 38.71
N LYS A 8 11.96 -22.97 39.87
CA LYS A 8 11.16 -21.73 39.95
C LYS A 8 11.90 -20.51 39.42
N VAL A 9 13.20 -20.40 39.69
CA VAL A 9 14.06 -19.33 39.16
C VAL A 9 14.20 -19.44 37.65
N LEU A 10 14.37 -20.65 37.10
CA LEU A 10 14.48 -20.86 35.66
C LEU A 10 13.16 -20.57 34.93
N THR A 11 12.02 -20.97 35.50
CA THR A 11 10.69 -20.64 34.95
C THR A 11 10.43 -19.13 34.98
N ALA A 12 10.81 -18.43 36.06
CA ALA A 12 10.68 -16.98 36.15
C ALA A 12 11.57 -16.24 35.14
N LEU A 13 12.78 -16.73 34.90
CA LEU A 13 13.70 -16.16 33.90
C LEU A 13 13.18 -16.34 32.47
N CYS A 14 12.62 -17.51 32.14
CA CYS A 14 11.98 -17.75 30.84
C CYS A 14 10.69 -16.93 30.66
N LEU A 15 9.95 -16.61 31.73
CA LEU A 15 8.77 -15.77 31.65
C LEU A 15 9.12 -14.28 31.45
N ALA A 16 10.28 -13.84 31.95
CA ALA A 16 10.78 -12.48 31.79
C ALA A 16 11.24 -12.16 30.36
N THR A 17 11.75 -13.15 29.60
CA THR A 17 12.21 -12.95 28.22
C THR A 17 11.07 -12.74 27.21
N ILE A 18 9.84 -13.17 27.55
CA ILE A 18 8.66 -13.03 26.69
C ILE A 18 8.20 -11.55 26.61
N LEU A 19 8.41 -10.78 27.68
CA LEU A 19 7.98 -9.38 27.76
C LEU A 19 8.83 -8.42 26.90
N TRP A 20 10.01 -8.85 26.44
CA TRP A 20 10.88 -8.06 25.58
C TRP A 20 10.68 -8.32 24.09
N SER A 21 9.82 -9.27 23.70
CA SER A 21 9.52 -9.57 22.30
C SER A 21 8.45 -8.65 21.68
N CYS A 22 8.33 -7.42 22.15
CA CYS A 22 7.53 -6.41 21.47
C CYS A 22 8.25 -5.95 20.21
N ARG A 23 7.89 -6.51 19.05
CA ARG A 23 8.23 -5.90 17.77
C ARG A 23 7.46 -4.58 17.69
N LYS A 24 8.17 -3.45 17.69
CA LYS A 24 7.55 -2.16 17.36
C LYS A 24 7.11 -2.25 15.90
N ASP A 25 5.82 -2.47 15.68
CA ASP A 25 5.26 -2.28 14.35
C ASP A 25 5.47 -0.82 14.00
N LYS A 26 6.41 -0.60 13.08
CA LYS A 26 6.54 0.69 12.42
C LYS A 26 5.28 0.79 11.58
N GLY A 27 4.44 1.78 11.83
CA GLY A 27 3.17 1.96 11.15
C GLY A 27 3.34 2.20 9.65
N VAL A 28 2.72 3.25 9.13
CA VAL A 28 2.87 3.56 7.70
C VAL A 28 4.34 3.87 7.38
N THR A 29 4.89 3.23 6.34
CA THR A 29 6.25 3.50 5.90
C THR A 29 6.33 4.97 5.42
N PRO A 30 7.30 5.78 5.88
CA PRO A 30 7.42 7.16 5.43
C PRO A 30 7.70 7.28 3.93
N GLU A 31 7.40 8.45 3.36
CA GLU A 31 7.86 8.79 2.01
C GLU A 31 9.38 8.97 1.99
N GLU A 32 10.03 8.48 0.93
CA GLU A 32 11.45 8.71 0.65
C GLU A 32 11.58 9.42 -0.69
N GLN A 33 12.41 10.47 -0.75
CA GLN A 33 12.62 11.24 -1.97
C GLN A 33 14.02 11.00 -2.54
N THR A 34 14.13 10.92 -3.86
CA THR A 34 15.39 10.76 -4.58
C THR A 34 15.39 11.68 -5.79
N GLN A 35 16.50 12.40 -6.00
CA GLN A 35 16.68 13.23 -7.19
C GLN A 35 17.15 12.37 -8.37
N LEU A 36 16.41 12.43 -9.47
CA LEU A 36 16.72 11.81 -10.75
C LEU A 36 16.89 12.90 -11.84
N PRO A 37 17.41 12.53 -13.03
CA PRO A 37 17.48 13.45 -14.16
C PRO A 37 16.07 13.83 -14.63
N GLY A 38 15.70 15.09 -14.42
CA GLY A 38 14.44 15.66 -14.92
C GLY A 38 14.27 15.40 -16.42
N GLN A 39 13.02 15.28 -16.85
CA GLN A 39 12.69 15.15 -18.26
C GLN A 39 12.42 16.57 -18.81
N GLY A 40 12.67 16.78 -20.10
CA GLY A 40 12.30 18.04 -20.78
C GLY A 40 10.79 18.28 -20.78
N ILE A 41 10.31 19.25 -21.56
CA ILE A 41 8.85 19.50 -21.69
C ILE A 41 8.17 18.24 -22.25
N THR A 42 7.37 17.59 -21.41
CA THR A 42 6.58 16.40 -21.74
C THR A 42 5.09 16.72 -21.74
N ALA A 43 4.31 16.05 -22.58
CA ALA A 43 2.84 16.14 -22.56
C ALA A 43 2.21 15.50 -21.30
N VAL A 44 3.01 14.80 -20.51
CA VAL A 44 2.64 14.11 -19.27
C VAL A 44 3.44 14.69 -18.10
N ASN A 45 2.81 14.89 -16.95
CA ASN A 45 3.45 15.56 -15.81
C ASN A 45 4.43 14.67 -15.03
N GLY A 46 4.30 13.35 -15.17
CA GLY A 46 5.04 12.40 -14.37
C GLY A 46 4.55 10.97 -14.56
N LEU A 47 5.03 10.09 -13.69
CA LEU A 47 4.77 8.65 -13.71
C LEU A 47 4.38 8.16 -12.32
N TYR A 48 3.26 7.46 -12.22
CA TYR A 48 2.96 6.63 -11.05
C TYR A 48 3.55 5.24 -11.23
N VAL A 49 4.18 4.73 -10.18
CA VAL A 49 4.66 3.35 -10.12
C VAL A 49 3.90 2.65 -9.00
N LEU A 50 3.11 1.64 -9.35
CA LEU A 50 2.48 0.75 -8.37
C LEU A 50 3.44 -0.39 -8.05
N ASN A 51 3.77 -0.53 -6.77
CA ASN A 51 4.57 -1.62 -6.26
C ASN A 51 3.65 -2.64 -5.58
N GLU A 52 3.78 -3.90 -6.00
CA GLU A 52 2.98 -5.01 -5.47
C GLU A 52 3.26 -5.24 -3.98
N GLY A 53 4.54 -5.27 -3.61
CA GLY A 53 4.99 -5.75 -2.31
C GLY A 53 4.95 -7.28 -2.24
N ASN A 54 5.19 -7.83 -1.05
CA ASN A 54 5.11 -9.27 -0.81
C ASN A 54 3.72 -9.64 -0.30
N TRP A 55 3.19 -10.79 -0.74
CA TRP A 55 1.96 -11.36 -0.22
C TRP A 55 1.98 -11.49 1.31
N GLY A 56 0.91 -11.03 1.96
CA GLY A 56 0.72 -11.06 3.41
C GLY A 56 1.50 -10.02 4.20
N SER A 57 2.10 -9.02 3.54
CA SER A 57 2.97 -8.04 4.21
C SER A 57 2.34 -6.66 4.40
N ASN A 58 1.24 -6.34 3.71
CA ASN A 58 0.64 -5.00 3.65
C ASN A 58 1.66 -3.92 3.21
N LYS A 59 2.53 -4.28 2.25
CA LYS A 59 3.60 -3.39 1.73
C LYS A 59 3.41 -3.00 0.28
N ALA A 60 2.18 -3.02 -0.23
CA ALA A 60 1.90 -2.35 -1.48
C ALA A 60 2.18 -0.85 -1.30
N SER A 61 2.76 -0.21 -2.32
CA SER A 61 3.00 1.22 -2.31
C SER A 61 2.74 1.83 -3.69
N ILE A 62 2.48 3.12 -3.70
CA ILE A 62 2.56 3.91 -4.92
C ILE A 62 3.68 4.91 -4.78
N ASP A 63 4.49 5.01 -5.83
CA ASP A 63 5.52 6.02 -5.98
C ASP A 63 5.08 7.01 -7.08
N TYR A 64 5.68 8.20 -7.07
CA TYR A 64 5.48 9.19 -8.12
C TYR A 64 6.78 9.83 -8.54
N TYR A 65 7.03 9.81 -9.84
CA TYR A 65 8.12 10.52 -10.46
C TYR A 65 7.62 11.81 -11.11
N ASP A 66 8.06 12.96 -10.60
CA ASP A 66 7.77 14.26 -11.18
C ASP A 66 8.79 14.58 -12.29
N TYR A 67 8.32 14.66 -13.53
CA TYR A 67 9.19 14.88 -14.68
C TYR A 67 9.75 16.30 -14.75
N ALA A 68 9.01 17.29 -14.27
CA ALA A 68 9.43 18.69 -14.31
C ALA A 68 10.58 18.96 -13.33
N THR A 69 10.52 18.37 -12.14
CA THR A 69 11.51 18.57 -11.08
C THR A 69 12.57 17.48 -11.02
N GLY A 70 12.33 16.32 -11.64
CA GLY A 70 13.18 15.14 -11.50
C GLY A 70 13.09 14.50 -10.11
N VAL A 71 12.10 14.85 -9.28
CA VAL A 71 11.96 14.28 -7.93
C VAL A 71 11.16 12.98 -7.99
N TYR A 72 11.79 11.87 -7.61
CA TYR A 72 11.15 10.58 -7.41
C TYR A 72 10.75 10.42 -5.95
N ARG A 73 9.47 10.20 -5.68
CA ARG A 73 8.89 10.09 -4.34
C ARG A 73 8.34 8.69 -4.13
N LYS A 74 8.92 7.94 -3.21
CA LYS A 74 8.48 6.59 -2.84
C LYS A 74 7.38 6.63 -1.80
N ASN A 75 6.41 5.72 -1.92
CA ASN A 75 5.34 5.52 -0.97
C ASN A 75 4.52 6.78 -0.62
N ILE A 76 4.09 7.51 -1.66
CA ILE A 76 3.31 8.76 -1.50
C ILE A 76 1.95 8.54 -0.84
N TYR A 77 1.37 7.33 -0.92
CA TYR A 77 0.09 7.03 -0.27
C TYR A 77 0.20 7.18 1.25
N GLY A 78 1.29 6.71 1.84
CA GLY A 78 1.46 6.74 3.27
C GLY A 78 1.56 8.16 3.82
N GLN A 79 2.29 9.01 3.11
CA GLN A 79 2.38 10.44 3.42
C GLN A 79 1.04 11.16 3.25
N ALA A 80 0.29 10.85 2.20
CA ALA A 80 -0.99 11.49 1.92
C ALA A 80 -2.12 11.03 2.86
N ASN A 81 -2.02 9.80 3.40
CA ASN A 81 -3.07 9.14 4.19
C ASN A 81 -2.50 8.57 5.51
N PRO A 82 -2.02 9.42 6.44
CA PRO A 82 -1.35 8.96 7.66
C PRO A 82 -2.26 8.17 8.61
N SER A 83 -3.59 8.28 8.47
CA SER A 83 -4.57 7.51 9.23
C SER A 83 -4.77 6.08 8.72
N ALA A 84 -4.29 5.75 7.52
CA ALA A 84 -4.37 4.41 6.95
C ALA A 84 -3.22 3.53 7.48
N THR A 85 -3.35 3.02 8.70
CA THR A 85 -2.29 2.30 9.44
C THR A 85 -1.74 1.07 8.73
N LEU A 86 -2.52 0.45 7.83
CA LEU A 86 -2.11 -0.68 6.99
C LEU A 86 -1.53 -0.25 5.63
N GLY A 87 -1.23 1.05 5.45
CA GLY A 87 -0.76 1.60 4.19
C GLY A 87 -1.80 1.45 3.08
N LEU A 88 -1.32 1.34 1.83
CA LEU A 88 -2.16 1.11 0.67
C LEU A 88 -2.87 -0.26 0.77
N GLY A 89 -2.19 -1.24 1.37
CA GLY A 89 -2.66 -2.59 1.59
C GLY A 89 -1.66 -3.62 1.08
N ASP A 90 -2.17 -4.77 0.65
CA ASP A 90 -1.40 -5.94 0.27
C ASP A 90 -1.56 -6.25 -1.21
N VAL A 91 -0.45 -6.40 -1.93
CA VAL A 91 -0.41 -6.82 -3.34
C VAL A 91 -1.14 -5.83 -4.27
N GLY A 92 -0.47 -4.71 -4.55
CA GLY A 92 -0.90 -3.78 -5.60
C GLY A 92 -0.82 -4.43 -6.97
N ASN A 93 -1.95 -4.51 -7.70
CA ASN A 93 -2.06 -5.32 -8.91
C ASN A 93 -2.27 -4.53 -10.21
N ASP A 94 -3.06 -3.45 -10.19
CA ASP A 94 -3.30 -2.61 -11.37
C ASP A 94 -3.55 -1.17 -10.93
N ILE A 95 -3.17 -0.20 -11.75
CA ILE A 95 -3.33 1.23 -11.48
C ILE A 95 -3.69 1.96 -12.77
N LYS A 96 -4.72 2.81 -12.70
CA LYS A 96 -5.14 3.63 -13.84
C LYS A 96 -5.64 5.00 -13.42
N ILE A 97 -5.40 5.99 -14.27
CA ILE A 97 -5.97 7.33 -14.12
C ILE A 97 -7.25 7.40 -14.95
N TYR A 98 -8.32 7.93 -14.36
CA TYR A 98 -9.54 8.27 -15.08
C TYR A 98 -10.12 9.60 -14.58
N GLY A 99 -10.13 10.61 -15.46
CA GLY A 99 -10.44 11.98 -15.09
C GLY A 99 -9.47 12.51 -14.02
N SER A 100 -10.00 13.00 -12.90
CA SER A 100 -9.22 13.54 -11.78
C SER A 100 -8.87 12.51 -10.70
N LYS A 101 -9.10 11.22 -10.94
CA LYS A 101 -8.94 10.16 -9.93
C LYS A 101 -7.93 9.11 -10.37
N LEU A 102 -7.26 8.54 -9.37
CA LEU A 102 -6.34 7.42 -9.49
C LEU A 102 -7.00 6.19 -8.88
N TYR A 103 -7.15 5.14 -9.67
CA TYR A 103 -7.82 3.90 -9.31
C TYR A 103 -6.78 2.81 -9.18
N ILE A 104 -6.75 2.13 -8.04
CA ILE A 104 -5.72 1.16 -7.70
C ILE A 104 -6.38 -0.13 -7.24
N ILE A 105 -6.10 -1.23 -7.93
CA ILE A 105 -6.46 -2.57 -7.48
C ILE A 105 -5.43 -3.05 -6.48
N VAL A 106 -5.90 -3.42 -5.29
CA VAL A 106 -5.10 -3.98 -4.21
C VAL A 106 -5.63 -5.39 -3.94
N ASN A 107 -5.07 -6.38 -4.66
CA ASN A 107 -5.60 -7.74 -4.76
C ASN A 107 -5.58 -8.48 -3.42
N GLY A 108 -4.46 -8.44 -2.71
CA GLY A 108 -4.30 -9.09 -1.41
C GLY A 108 -5.20 -8.48 -0.33
N SER A 109 -5.60 -7.21 -0.51
CA SER A 109 -6.62 -6.55 0.33
C SER A 109 -8.03 -6.63 -0.22
N GLY A 110 -8.26 -7.28 -1.36
CA GLY A 110 -9.59 -7.47 -1.96
C GLY A 110 -10.35 -6.16 -2.19
N LYS A 111 -9.68 -5.12 -2.70
CA LYS A 111 -10.31 -3.80 -2.87
C LYS A 111 -9.84 -3.03 -4.10
N LEU A 112 -10.73 -2.17 -4.59
CA LEU A 112 -10.41 -1.03 -5.43
C LEU A 112 -10.29 0.21 -4.54
N GLU A 113 -9.08 0.78 -4.47
CA GLU A 113 -8.77 2.02 -3.78
C GLU A 113 -8.87 3.19 -4.78
N ILE A 114 -9.54 4.28 -4.40
CA ILE A 114 -9.75 5.45 -5.27
C ILE A 114 -9.15 6.68 -4.58
N LEU A 115 -8.18 7.30 -5.23
CA LEU A 115 -7.46 8.47 -4.74
C LEU A 115 -7.69 9.68 -5.65
N ASP A 116 -7.48 10.87 -5.10
CA ASP A 116 -7.31 12.09 -5.89
C ASP A 116 -5.97 12.03 -6.63
N VAL A 117 -6.00 12.28 -7.95
CA VAL A 117 -4.80 12.11 -8.79
C VAL A 117 -3.70 13.12 -8.47
N LYS A 118 -4.01 14.28 -7.89
CA LYS A 118 -2.97 15.30 -7.62
C LYS A 118 -2.35 15.13 -6.24
N THR A 119 -3.15 14.72 -5.27
CA THR A 119 -2.78 14.71 -3.85
C THR A 119 -2.54 13.32 -3.28
N ALA A 120 -2.90 12.26 -4.03
CA ALA A 120 -2.89 10.87 -3.57
C ALA A 120 -3.71 10.61 -2.28
N LYS A 121 -4.58 11.56 -1.90
CA LYS A 121 -5.50 11.38 -0.78
C LYS A 121 -6.61 10.42 -1.16
N LYS A 122 -6.96 9.52 -0.24
CA LYS A 122 -8.08 8.60 -0.36
C LYS A 122 -9.39 9.37 -0.52
N LEU A 123 -10.13 9.01 -1.56
CA LEU A 123 -11.49 9.51 -1.83
C LEU A 123 -12.53 8.46 -1.48
N ALA A 124 -12.30 7.21 -1.88
CA ALA A 124 -13.24 6.11 -1.68
C ALA A 124 -12.53 4.76 -1.75
N GLN A 125 -13.25 3.71 -1.33
CA GLN A 125 -12.85 2.32 -1.47
C GLN A 125 -14.09 1.51 -1.87
N VAL A 126 -13.88 0.49 -2.71
CA VAL A 126 -14.89 -0.52 -3.04
C VAL A 126 -14.29 -1.89 -2.79
N ASP A 127 -14.98 -2.72 -2.01
CA ASP A 127 -14.52 -4.07 -1.71
C ASP A 127 -14.86 -5.00 -2.89
N ILE A 128 -13.83 -5.65 -3.43
CA ILE A 128 -13.91 -6.57 -4.56
C ILE A 128 -12.89 -7.68 -4.30
N SER A 129 -13.38 -8.80 -3.77
CA SER A 129 -12.55 -9.96 -3.45
C SER A 129 -11.81 -10.48 -4.69
N ASN A 130 -10.53 -10.80 -4.51
CA ASN A 130 -9.65 -11.34 -5.55
C ASN A 130 -9.67 -10.56 -6.89
N CYS A 131 -9.78 -9.23 -6.79
CA CYS A 131 -9.74 -8.29 -7.92
C CYS A 131 -8.39 -8.31 -8.65
N ARG A 132 -8.40 -8.11 -9.98
CA ARG A 132 -7.22 -8.23 -10.85
C ARG A 132 -6.96 -6.95 -11.64
N TYR A 133 -7.61 -6.79 -12.77
CA TYR A 133 -7.43 -5.65 -13.67
C TYR A 133 -8.70 -4.81 -13.74
N LEU A 134 -8.53 -3.52 -13.97
CA LEU A 134 -9.65 -2.61 -14.23
C LEU A 134 -9.62 -2.05 -15.65
N THR A 135 -10.76 -1.63 -16.17
CA THR A 135 -10.85 -0.77 -17.36
C THR A 135 -12.05 0.17 -17.23
N PHE A 136 -12.12 1.19 -18.07
CA PHE A 136 -13.19 2.18 -18.02
C PHE A 136 -14.01 2.19 -19.30
N TYR A 137 -15.31 2.39 -19.15
CA TYR A 137 -16.18 2.74 -20.25
C TYR A 137 -17.22 3.73 -19.76
N LYS A 138 -17.23 4.93 -20.36
CA LYS A 138 -18.09 6.06 -19.97
C LYS A 138 -17.93 6.39 -18.47
N ASN A 139 -18.98 6.29 -17.69
CA ASN A 139 -18.99 6.64 -16.28
C ASN A 139 -18.79 5.42 -15.36
N LYS A 140 -18.33 4.29 -15.90
CA LYS A 140 -18.19 3.02 -15.16
C LYS A 140 -16.78 2.49 -15.20
N ALA A 141 -16.37 1.88 -14.10
CA ALA A 141 -15.18 1.04 -14.03
C ALA A 141 -15.59 -0.44 -14.02
N TYR A 142 -14.90 -1.25 -14.82
CA TYR A 142 -15.09 -2.69 -14.92
C TYR A 142 -13.88 -3.37 -14.32
N VAL A 143 -14.08 -4.18 -13.29
CA VAL A 143 -13.00 -4.84 -12.55
C VAL A 143 -13.16 -6.34 -12.67
N THR A 144 -12.16 -6.97 -13.26
CA THR A 144 -12.06 -8.44 -13.30
C THR A 144 -11.70 -8.99 -11.92
N ALA A 145 -12.26 -10.14 -11.56
CA ALA A 145 -11.93 -10.88 -10.35
C ALA A 145 -11.91 -12.38 -10.63
N TYR A 146 -11.13 -13.15 -9.87
CA TYR A 146 -11.15 -14.62 -9.95
C TYR A 146 -12.37 -15.26 -9.26
N GLU A 147 -13.41 -14.49 -9.01
CA GLU A 147 -14.70 -14.96 -8.48
C GLU A 147 -15.70 -15.33 -9.60
N GLY A 148 -15.28 -15.30 -10.86
CA GLY A 148 -16.11 -15.68 -12.01
C GLY A 148 -17.06 -14.59 -12.50
N PHE A 149 -16.97 -13.37 -11.96
CA PHE A 149 -17.72 -12.20 -12.42
C PHE A 149 -16.83 -10.98 -12.64
N VAL A 150 -17.39 -9.98 -13.34
CA VAL A 150 -16.78 -8.66 -13.51
C VAL A 150 -17.59 -7.67 -12.66
N ALA A 151 -16.95 -7.06 -11.69
CA ALA A 151 -17.57 -6.00 -10.90
C ALA A 151 -17.72 -4.73 -11.75
N VAL A 152 -18.85 -4.03 -11.58
CA VAL A 152 -19.14 -2.78 -12.25
C VAL A 152 -19.32 -1.72 -11.17
N VAL A 153 -18.42 -0.74 -11.16
CA VAL A 153 -18.38 0.38 -10.22
C VAL A 153 -18.80 1.67 -10.92
#